data_AF-A0A0Q6LZJ8-F1
#
_entry.id   AF-A0A0Q6LZJ8-F1
#
_cell.length_a   1.000
_cell.length_b   1.000
_cell.length_c   1.000
_cell.angle_alpha   90.00
_cell.angle_beta   90.00
_cell.angle_gamma   90.00
#
_symmetry.space_group_name_H-M   'P 1'
#
loop_
_entity.id
_entity.type
_entity.pdbx_description
1 polymer ?
#
loop_
_entity_poly.entity_id
_entity_poly.type
_entity_poly.pdbx_seq_one_letter_code
_entity_poly.pdbx_strand_id
1 'polypeptide(L)'
;MNLYTIILEFGGGTYVSQTSAATKESALSAWCKTIRIDKDFGPDSNRVAEEIEHEADAARLSLLDGLESAWSFTTILNDRLILGHVIKTEPPPA
;
A
#
# COMPACT_ATOMS: atom_id res chain seq x y z
N MET A 1 14.13 -11.45 -0.66
CA MET A 1 12.87 -10.78 -0.24
C MET A 1 13.27 -9.57 0.58
N ASN A 2 12.56 -8.46 0.40
CA ASN A 2 12.71 -7.25 1.19
C ASN A 2 11.49 -7.12 2.11
N LEU A 3 11.66 -6.50 3.26
CA LEU A 3 10.55 -6.12 4.13
C LEU A 3 10.02 -4.76 3.66
N TYR A 4 8.70 -4.65 3.53
CA TYR A 4 8.02 -3.40 3.20
C TYR A 4 7.03 -3.05 4.30
N THR A 5 7.02 -1.78 4.70
CA THR A 5 5.99 -1.17 5.52
C THR A 5 5.01 -0.44 4.62
N ILE A 6 3.73 -0.69 4.81
CA ILE A 6 2.64 -0.03 4.09
C ILE A 6 1.88 0.82 5.09
N ILE A 7 1.74 2.11 4.80
CA ILE A 7 0.97 3.06 5.57
C ILE A 7 -0.16 3.56 4.68
N LEU A 8 -1.41 3.48 5.14
CA LEU A 8 -2.57 4.00 4.45
C LEU A 8 -3.35 4.95 5.36
N GLU A 9 -3.69 6.11 4.84
CA GLU A 9 -4.65 7.04 5.42
C GLU A 9 -5.96 6.94 4.64
N PHE A 10 -7.05 6.56 5.31
CA PHE A 10 -8.38 6.49 4.71
C PHE A 10 -9.48 6.61 5.75
N GLY A 11 -10.54 7.35 5.43
CA GLY A 11 -11.73 7.43 6.29
C GLY A 11 -11.48 8.01 7.69
N GLY A 12 -10.40 8.77 7.88
CA GLY A 12 -9.99 9.34 9.17
C GLY A 12 -9.15 8.40 10.05
N GLY A 13 -8.75 7.23 9.53
CA GLY A 13 -7.85 6.30 10.21
C GLY A 13 -6.52 6.11 9.48
N THR A 14 -5.49 5.79 10.27
CA THR A 14 -4.17 5.37 9.81
C THR A 14 -4.04 3.85 9.97
N TYR A 15 -3.67 3.17 8.90
CA TYR A 15 -3.51 1.72 8.83
C TYR A 15 -2.06 1.42 8.49
N VAL A 16 -1.40 0.61 9.32
CA VAL A 16 0.02 0.27 9.15
C VAL A 16 0.18 -1.24 9.18
N SER A 17 0.88 -1.77 8.20
CA SER A 17 1.22 -3.19 8.16
C SER A 17 2.61 -3.41 7.56
N GLN A 18 3.14 -4.61 7.74
CA GLN A 18 4.37 -5.02 7.07
C GLN A 18 4.16 -6.30 6.28
N THR A 19 4.84 -6.40 5.14
CA THR A 19 4.82 -7.58 4.29
C THR A 19 6.18 -7.82 3.66
N SER A 20 6.55 -9.09 3.50
CA SER A 20 7.77 -9.49 2.81
C SER A 20 7.47 -9.75 1.34
N ALA A 21 8.19 -9.09 0.43
CA ALA A 21 7.97 -9.26 -1.01
C ALA A 21 9.26 -9.08 -1.82
N ALA A 22 9.23 -9.39 -3.11
CA ALA A 22 10.37 -9.17 -3.99
C ALA A 22 10.49 -7.68 -4.37
N THR A 23 9.37 -7.09 -4.78
CA THR A 23 9.24 -5.70 -5.23
C THR A 23 8.15 -4.96 -4.46
N LYS A 24 8.15 -3.62 -4.54
CA LYS A 24 7.13 -2.76 -3.93
C LYS A 24 5.72 -3.02 -4.48
N GLU A 25 5.60 -3.34 -5.76
CA GLU A 25 4.33 -3.69 -6.41
C GLU A 25 3.81 -5.01 -5.86
N SER A 26 4.68 -6.02 -5.74
CA SER A 26 4.31 -7.31 -5.14
C SER A 26 3.96 -7.18 -3.66
N ALA A 27 4.57 -6.25 -2.92
CA ALA A 27 4.23 -5.95 -1.54
C ALA A 27 2.81 -5.35 -1.44
N LEU A 28 2.50 -4.35 -2.25
CA LEU A 28 1.17 -3.76 -2.34
C LEU A 28 0.10 -4.79 -2.71
N SER A 29 0.35 -5.62 -3.72
CA SER A 29 -0.59 -6.68 -4.13
C SER A 29 -0.82 -7.70 -3.01
N ALA A 30 0.24 -8.11 -2.29
CA ALA A 30 0.11 -9.02 -1.16
C ALA A 30 -0.75 -8.40 -0.04
N TRP A 31 -0.52 -7.12 0.27
CA TRP A 31 -1.31 -6.42 1.27
C TRP A 31 -2.76 -6.20 0.84
N CYS A 32 -3.01 -5.87 -0.43
CA CYS A 32 -4.35 -5.76 -0.99
C CYS A 32 -5.15 -7.07 -0.86
N LYS A 33 -4.48 -8.23 -0.92
CA LYS A 33 -5.13 -9.52 -0.62
C LYS A 33 -5.49 -9.65 0.86
N THR A 34 -4.60 -9.25 1.77
CA THR A 34 -4.86 -9.26 3.21
C THR A 34 -6.08 -8.42 3.56
N ILE A 35 -6.14 -7.16 3.12
CA ILE A 35 -7.25 -6.26 3.47
C ILE A 35 -8.61 -6.75 2.93
N ARG A 36 -8.62 -7.45 1.79
CA ARG A 36 -9.84 -8.09 1.25
C ARG A 36 -10.34 -9.23 2.14
N ILE A 37 -9.42 -10.02 2.67
CA ILE A 37 -9.72 -11.19 3.51
C ILE A 37 -10.16 -10.73 4.91
N ASP A 38 -9.37 -9.85 5.52
CA ASP A 38 -9.54 -9.43 6.91
C ASP A 38 -10.61 -8.34 7.06
N LYS A 39 -11.00 -7.71 5.94
CA LYS A 39 -12.03 -6.67 5.85
C LYS A 39 -11.74 -5.45 6.73
N ASP A 40 -10.49 -5.02 6.76
CA ASP A 40 -9.99 -3.90 7.57
C ASP A 40 -10.76 -2.59 7.34
N PHE A 41 -11.38 -2.42 6.17
CA PHE A 41 -12.17 -1.25 5.79
C PHE A 41 -13.67 -1.56 5.69
N GLY A 42 -14.12 -2.66 6.30
CA GLY A 42 -15.51 -3.09 6.25
C GLY A 42 -15.99 -3.34 4.81
N PRO A 43 -17.18 -2.85 4.43
CA PRO A 43 -17.75 -3.06 3.09
C PRO A 43 -16.90 -2.51 1.94
N ASP A 44 -16.04 -1.52 2.20
CA ASP A 44 -15.23 -0.87 1.18
C ASP A 44 -13.93 -1.64 0.87
N SER A 45 -13.57 -2.67 1.65
CA SER A 45 -12.26 -3.34 1.58
C SER A 45 -11.89 -3.83 0.18
N ASN A 46 -12.84 -4.40 -0.57
CA ASN A 46 -12.59 -4.84 -1.95
C ASN A 46 -12.31 -3.67 -2.89
N ARG A 47 -13.10 -2.59 -2.78
CA ARG A 47 -12.97 -1.40 -3.62
C ARG A 47 -11.69 -0.63 -3.30
N VAL A 48 -11.34 -0.52 -2.02
CA VAL A 48 -10.06 0.07 -1.58
C VAL A 48 -8.90 -0.70 -2.21
N ALA A 49 -8.91 -2.03 -2.12
CA ALA A 49 -7.87 -2.86 -2.71
C ALA A 49 -7.77 -2.72 -4.24
N GLU A 50 -8.91 -2.68 -4.93
CA GLU A 50 -8.96 -2.50 -6.39
C GLU A 50 -8.37 -1.15 -6.83
N GLU A 51 -8.74 -0.05 -6.18
CA GLU A 51 -8.21 1.28 -6.50
C GLU A 51 -6.69 1.35 -6.26
N ILE A 52 -6.20 0.73 -5.18
CA ILE A 52 -4.78 0.70 -4.84
C ILE A 52 -3.97 -0.13 -5.84
N GLU A 53 -4.49 -1.29 -6.26
CA GLU A 53 -3.85 -2.13 -7.29
C GLU A 53 -3.80 -1.39 -8.63
N HIS A 54 -4.88 -0.71 -9.02
CA HIS A 54 -4.91 0.11 -10.23
C HIS A 54 -3.85 1.23 -10.20
N GLU A 55 -3.64 1.88 -9.06
CA GLU A 55 -2.56 2.86 -8.89
C GLU A 55 -1.15 2.26 -9.00
N ALA A 56 -0.96 1.06 -8.44
CA ALA A 56 0.31 0.34 -8.51
C ALA A 56 0.65 -0.06 -9.97
N ASP A 57 -0.33 -0.58 -10.71
CA ASP A 57 -0.19 -0.99 -12.11
C ASP A 57 0.01 0.20 -13.06
N ALA A 58 -0.62 1.34 -12.76
CA ALA A 58 -0.40 2.59 -13.50
C ALA A 58 0.98 3.21 -13.27
N ALA A 59 1.86 2.54 -12.50
CA ALA A 59 3.20 3.00 -12.12
C ALA A 59 3.20 4.40 -11.46
N ARG A 60 2.10 4.78 -10.80
CA ARG A 60 1.95 6.09 -10.13
C ARG A 60 2.55 6.14 -8.73
N LEU A 61 3.28 5.10 -8.34
CA LEU A 61 4.19 5.17 -7.20
C LEU A 61 5.24 6.24 -7.52
N SER A 62 5.15 7.38 -6.84
CA SER A 62 5.95 8.59 -7.11
C SER A 62 7.41 8.24 -7.43
N LEU A 63 7.75 8.28 -8.72
CA LEU A 63 9.09 8.00 -9.22
C LEU A 63 9.93 9.25 -8.98
N LEU A 64 10.61 9.28 -7.84
CA LEU A 64 11.59 10.31 -7.52
C LEU A 64 12.99 9.81 -7.87
N ASP A 65 13.78 10.64 -8.54
CA ASP A 65 15.13 10.29 -8.95
C ASP A 65 16.01 9.97 -7.73
N GLY A 66 16.55 8.74 -7.69
CA GLY A 66 17.43 8.26 -6.63
C GLY A 66 16.73 7.77 -5.35
N LEU A 67 15.38 7.81 -5.27
CA LEU A 67 14.65 7.29 -4.11
C LEU A 67 14.26 5.81 -4.31
N GLU A 68 15.03 4.92 -3.70
CA GLU A 68 14.85 3.46 -3.84
C GLU A 68 14.16 2.79 -2.65
N SER A 69 13.74 3.56 -1.64
CA SER A 69 13.22 3.02 -0.38
C SER A 69 11.85 3.54 0.03
N ALA A 70 11.30 4.56 -0.61
CA ALA A 70 9.98 5.09 -0.27
C ALA A 70 9.23 5.52 -1.53
N TRP A 71 7.94 5.20 -1.55
CA TRP A 71 7.04 5.53 -2.63
C TRP A 71 5.69 5.95 -2.06
N SER A 72 5.03 6.88 -2.73
CA SER A 72 3.69 7.33 -2.36
C SER A 72 2.74 7.21 -3.53
N PHE A 73 1.47 6.98 -3.22
CA PHE A 73 0.36 7.03 -4.16
C PHE A 73 -0.84 7.71 -3.51
N THR A 74 -1.74 8.20 -4.36
CA THR A 74 -3.03 8.75 -3.93
C THR A 74 -4.10 8.26 -4.87
N THR A 75 -5.26 7.90 -4.32
CA THR A 75 -6.47 7.62 -5.11
C THR A 75 -7.69 8.18 -4.39
N ILE A 76 -8.85 8.17 -5.05
CA ILE A 76 -10.12 8.64 -4.50
C ILE A 76 -11.15 7.51 -4.56
N LEU A 77 -11.80 7.23 -3.44
CA LEU A 77 -12.91 6.29 -3.35
C LEU A 77 -14.13 6.96 -2.71
N ASN A 78 -15.21 7.12 -3.49
CA ASN A 78 -16.44 7.82 -3.08
C ASN A 78 -16.16 9.23 -2.53
N ASP A 79 -15.43 10.05 -3.29
CA ASP A 79 -15.01 11.42 -2.94
C ASP A 79 -14.15 11.54 -1.67
N ARG A 80 -13.62 10.42 -1.17
CA ARG A 80 -12.68 10.38 -0.04
C ARG A 80 -11.28 10.08 -0.56
N LEU A 81 -10.32 10.86 -0.11
CA LEU A 81 -8.91 10.65 -0.40
C LEU A 81 -8.40 9.39 0.30
N ILE A 82 -7.68 8.57 -0.46
CA ILE A 82 -6.79 7.53 0.04
C ILE A 82 -5.37 8.02 -0.22
N LEU A 83 -4.56 8.11 0.84
CA LEU A 83 -3.13 8.41 0.75
C LEU A 83 -2.36 7.19 1.23
N GLY A 84 -1.43 6.69 0.41
CA GLY A 84 -0.65 5.52 0.74
C GLY A 84 0.84 5.71 0.56
N HIS A 85 1.60 5.04 1.42
CA HIS A 85 3.05 4.97 1.38
C HIS A 85 3.50 3.52 1.40
N VAL A 86 4.48 3.20 0.56
CA VAL A 86 5.21 1.94 0.59
C VAL A 86 6.65 2.28 0.93
N ILE A 87 7.19 1.66 1.97
CA ILE A 87 8.53 1.94 2.48
C ILE A 87 9.28 0.62 2.54
N LYS A 88 10.39 0.50 1.81
CA LYS A 88 11.33 -0.61 1.98
C LYS A 88 12.06 -0.40 3.30
N THR A 89 11.91 -1.34 4.23
CA THR A 89 12.51 -1.28 5.57
C THR A 89 13.51 -2.40 5.78
N GLU A 90 14.44 -2.20 6.71
CA GLU A 90 15.32 -3.28 7.16
C GLU A 90 14.52 -4.32 7.97
N PRO A 91 14.78 -5.62 7.80
CA PRO A 91 14.21 -6.65 8.64
C PRO A 91 14.72 -6.50 10.10
N PRO A 92 13.96 -6.96 11.10
CA PRO A 92 14.44 -7.01 12.47
C PRO A 92 15.75 -7.81 12.57
N PRO A 93 16.66 -7.44 13.50
CA PRO A 93 17.83 -8.27 13.78
C PRO A 93 17.40 -9.67 14.24
N ALA A 94 18.20 -10.67 13.88
CA ALA A 94 17.99 -12.08 14.23
C ALA A 94 18.21 -12.36 15.73
#